data_AF-A0A534XAU5-F1
#
_entry.id   AF-A0A534XAU5-F1
#
_cell.length_a   1.000
_cell.length_b   1.000
_cell.length_c   1.000
_cell.angle_alpha   90.00
_cell.angle_beta   90.00
_cell.angle_gamma   90.00
#
_symmetry.space_group_name_H-M   'P 1'
#
loop_
_entity.id
_entity.type
_entity.pdbx_description
1 polymer ?
#
loop_
_entity_poly.entity_id
_entity_poly.type
_entity_poly.pdbx_seq_one_letter_code
_entity_poly.pdbx_strand_id
1 'polypeptide(L)'
;MATASRPKGPKTRSGTSSVSVLLAFDAVRPWLIPGLAAAAIVVSAALASAGLVSTPVGLAIAIAGALVLLLYIGMRPLVAAEKPPRGRALGAALGIVWLFACYVPFHVRLFPGVPLLDDVQVTAGGQGLPLRIPAAGHAAIDLLLEGHLAPNPSGGAALPVHYVLTLEDGAGTRQLIDGDFKDTLATRRLGRRGTAVVHQAHTGDVRVLPNPTRQDLRVTAVTLDPPSAQPVTLTAYAHPLPGSIVLGLVVAALVAAVVAFDRLGPAPETDGALTLATAAILGTAAIFWTSNVVHPDFSSVIGSAIFGGPLGFAAGALLWWVAKRTVERSTR
;
A
#
# COMPACT_ATOMS: atom_id res chain seq x y z
N MET A 1 19.04 3.97 -89.31
CA MET A 1 18.91 4.65 -88.01
C MET A 1 17.57 4.29 -87.41
N ALA A 2 17.54 3.49 -86.34
CA ALA A 2 16.33 3.12 -85.62
C ALA A 2 16.58 3.39 -84.13
N THR A 3 15.85 4.34 -83.56
CA THR A 3 15.84 4.61 -82.12
C THR A 3 14.63 3.92 -81.50
N ALA A 4 14.87 2.84 -80.78
CA ALA A 4 13.85 2.12 -80.03
C ALA A 4 13.45 2.89 -78.76
N SER A 5 12.15 3.21 -78.63
CA SER A 5 11.57 3.73 -77.39
C SER A 5 11.30 2.58 -76.42
N ARG A 6 12.01 2.58 -75.27
CA ARG A 6 11.79 1.65 -74.16
C ARG A 6 10.43 1.92 -73.48
N PRO A 7 9.64 0.91 -73.11
CA PRO A 7 8.43 1.13 -72.34
C PRO A 7 8.81 1.47 -70.89
N LYS A 8 8.14 2.51 -70.36
CA LYS A 8 8.24 2.90 -68.95
C LYS A 8 7.58 1.80 -68.12
N GLY A 9 8.38 1.01 -67.40
CA GLY A 9 7.86 0.02 -66.45
C GLY A 9 6.97 0.68 -65.38
N PRO A 10 5.98 -0.05 -64.84
CA PRO A 10 5.08 0.51 -63.84
C PRO A 10 5.87 0.88 -62.58
N LYS A 11 5.74 2.13 -62.14
CA LYS A 11 6.25 2.57 -60.84
C LYS A 11 5.42 1.87 -59.75
N THR A 12 5.94 0.79 -59.20
CA THR A 12 5.43 0.17 -57.98
C THR A 12 5.52 1.21 -56.86
N ARG A 13 4.36 1.76 -56.46
CA ARG A 13 4.26 2.71 -55.34
C ARG A 13 4.70 2.01 -54.06
N SER A 14 5.70 2.58 -53.39
CA SER A 14 6.17 2.21 -52.05
C SER A 14 5.16 2.59 -50.96
N GLY A 15 3.96 2.01 -51.00
CA GLY A 15 2.86 2.29 -50.07
C GLY A 15 2.91 1.49 -48.77
N THR A 16 3.90 0.61 -48.59
CA THR A 16 3.98 -0.31 -47.45
C THR A 16 4.47 0.33 -46.15
N SER A 17 5.18 1.46 -46.18
CA SER A 17 5.74 2.06 -44.96
C SER A 17 4.69 2.64 -44.02
N SER A 18 3.67 3.32 -44.56
CA SER A 18 2.60 3.95 -43.75
C SER A 18 1.68 2.92 -43.08
N VAL A 19 1.37 1.82 -43.78
CA VAL A 19 0.54 0.73 -43.24
C VAL A 19 1.30 -0.03 -42.16
N SER A 20 2.59 -0.32 -42.35
CA SER A 20 3.42 -0.98 -41.33
C SER A 20 3.59 -0.12 -40.07
N VAL A 21 3.71 1.20 -40.20
CA VAL A 21 3.76 2.12 -39.04
C VAL A 21 2.43 2.18 -38.30
N LEU A 22 1.30 2.19 -39.02
CA LEU A 22 -0.03 2.13 -38.40
C LEU A 22 -0.27 0.80 -37.68
N LEU A 23 0.13 -0.32 -38.27
CA LEU A 23 0.02 -1.64 -37.65
C LEU A 23 0.94 -1.78 -36.43
N ALA A 24 2.15 -1.22 -36.48
CA ALA A 24 3.05 -1.18 -35.33
C ALA A 24 2.50 -0.30 -34.20
N PHE A 25 1.92 0.85 -34.53
CA PHE A 25 1.29 1.72 -33.54
C PHE A 25 0.08 1.04 -32.89
N ASP A 26 -0.76 0.36 -33.68
CA ASP A 26 -1.93 -0.35 -33.16
C ASP A 26 -1.54 -1.56 -32.30
N ALA A 27 -0.42 -2.22 -32.62
CA ALA A 27 0.14 -3.30 -31.81
C ALA A 27 0.72 -2.81 -30.46
N VAL A 28 1.31 -1.60 -30.43
CA VAL A 28 1.93 -1.03 -29.22
C VAL A 28 0.94 -0.28 -28.34
N ARG A 29 -0.10 0.31 -28.92
CA ARG A 29 -1.14 1.09 -28.21
C ARG A 29 -1.74 0.39 -26.98
N PRO A 30 -2.12 -0.90 -27.00
CA PRO A 30 -2.63 -1.60 -25.81
C PRO A 30 -1.56 -1.84 -24.74
N TRP A 31 -0.27 -1.71 -25.09
CA TRP A 31 0.85 -1.87 -24.17
C TRP A 31 1.35 -0.56 -23.57
N LEU A 32 0.89 0.61 -24.05
CA LEU A 32 1.33 1.91 -23.54
C LEU A 32 1.05 2.08 -22.05
N ILE A 33 -0.20 1.86 -21.63
CA ILE A 33 -0.60 1.99 -20.22
C ILE A 33 0.14 0.99 -19.31
N PRO A 34 0.12 -0.33 -19.58
CA PRO A 34 0.83 -1.29 -18.72
C PRO A 34 2.35 -1.10 -18.78
N GLY A 35 2.90 -0.70 -19.93
CA GLY A 35 4.33 -0.41 -20.09
C GLY A 35 4.78 0.80 -19.27
N LEU A 36 4.01 1.90 -19.30
CA LEU A 36 4.29 3.08 -18.48
C LEU A 36 4.13 2.78 -16.99
N ALA A 37 3.10 2.03 -16.59
CA ALA A 37 2.91 1.61 -15.20
C ALA A 37 4.07 0.73 -14.71
N ALA A 38 4.48 -0.27 -15.50
CA ALA A 38 5.61 -1.12 -15.17
C ALA A 38 6.94 -0.33 -15.10
N ALA A 39 7.17 0.58 -16.05
CA ALA A 39 8.32 1.46 -16.04
C ALA A 39 8.33 2.35 -14.79
N ALA A 40 7.18 2.93 -14.39
CA ALA A 40 7.08 3.74 -13.19
C ALA A 40 7.45 2.94 -11.93
N ILE A 41 6.98 1.70 -11.80
CA ILE A 41 7.31 0.80 -10.68
C ILE A 41 8.82 0.52 -10.64
N VAL A 42 9.41 0.12 -11.78
CA VAL A 42 10.82 -0.29 -11.84
C VAL A 42 11.74 0.91 -11.61
N VAL A 43 11.44 2.05 -12.26
CA VAL A 43 12.22 3.28 -12.13
C VAL A 43 12.12 3.83 -10.71
N SER A 44 10.94 3.86 -10.10
CA SER A 44 10.81 4.37 -8.73
C SER A 44 11.54 3.51 -7.71
N ALA A 45 11.49 2.18 -7.86
CA ALA A 45 12.26 1.26 -7.03
C ALA A 45 13.77 1.45 -7.24
N ALA A 46 14.24 1.62 -8.48
CA ALA A 46 15.64 1.88 -8.80
C ALA A 46 16.10 3.21 -8.19
N LEU A 47 15.35 4.29 -8.36
CA LEU A 47 15.66 5.61 -7.79
C LEU A 47 15.70 5.59 -6.27
N ALA A 48 14.75 4.90 -5.62
CA ALA A 48 14.75 4.73 -4.17
C ALA A 48 15.95 3.91 -3.69
N SER A 49 16.28 2.80 -4.39
CA SER A 49 17.44 1.97 -4.05
C SER A 49 18.78 2.68 -4.25
N ALA A 50 18.84 3.62 -5.19
CA ALA A 50 20.00 4.47 -5.44
C ALA A 50 20.07 5.68 -4.48
N GLY A 51 19.08 5.86 -3.59
CA GLY A 51 19.00 7.01 -2.68
C GLY A 51 18.71 8.35 -3.37
N LEU A 52 18.29 8.34 -4.63
CA LEU A 52 17.98 9.55 -5.40
C LEU A 52 16.61 10.13 -5.04
N VAL A 53 15.72 9.29 -4.49
CA VAL A 53 14.38 9.65 -4.02
C VAL A 53 14.17 8.94 -2.68
N SER A 54 13.42 9.56 -1.77
CA SER A 54 13.08 8.91 -0.50
C SER A 54 12.25 7.64 -0.72
N THR A 55 12.49 6.60 0.09
CA THR A 55 11.76 5.33 0.02
C THR A 55 10.24 5.51 0.01
N PRO A 56 9.62 6.36 0.86
CA PRO A 56 8.18 6.56 0.85
C PRO A 56 7.65 7.09 -0.50
N VAL A 57 8.38 8.00 -1.14
CA VAL A 57 8.00 8.55 -2.45
C VAL A 57 8.13 7.48 -3.54
N GLY A 58 9.23 6.71 -3.55
CA GLY A 58 9.41 5.61 -4.48
C GLY A 58 8.31 4.55 -4.36
N LEU A 59 7.93 4.22 -3.13
CA LEU A 59 6.86 3.28 -2.81
C LEU A 59 5.49 3.80 -3.24
N ALA A 60 5.20 5.08 -2.97
CA ALA A 60 3.96 5.75 -3.36
C ALA A 60 3.75 5.70 -4.89
N ILE A 61 4.81 5.93 -5.67
CA ILE A 61 4.77 5.82 -7.14
C ILE A 61 4.56 4.37 -7.57
N ALA A 62 5.25 3.42 -6.95
CA ALA A 62 5.11 2.00 -7.28
C ALA A 62 3.69 1.48 -7.00
N ILE A 63 3.09 1.86 -5.86
CA ILE A 63 1.71 1.51 -5.52
C ILE A 63 0.73 2.13 -6.53
N ALA A 64 0.89 3.41 -6.87
CA ALA A 64 0.06 4.06 -7.88
C ALA A 64 0.17 3.34 -9.24
N GLY A 65 1.38 2.98 -9.67
CA GLY A 65 1.61 2.20 -10.88
C GLY A 65 0.93 0.82 -10.85
N ALA A 66 1.02 0.11 -9.72
CA ALA A 66 0.36 -1.18 -9.56
C ALA A 66 -1.17 -1.07 -9.60
N LEU A 67 -1.75 -0.04 -8.96
CA LEU A 67 -3.17 0.23 -9.02
C LEU A 67 -3.63 0.59 -10.45
N VAL A 68 -2.85 1.39 -11.18
CA VAL A 68 -3.14 1.71 -12.59
C VAL A 68 -3.11 0.44 -13.45
N LEU A 69 -2.18 -0.48 -13.20
CA LEU A 69 -2.11 -1.75 -13.92
C LEU A 69 -3.35 -2.62 -13.66
N LEU A 70 -3.76 -2.75 -12.39
CA LEU A 70 -4.97 -3.50 -12.00
C LEU A 70 -6.23 -2.87 -12.58
N LEU A 71 -6.33 -1.54 -12.51
CA LEU A 71 -7.43 -0.79 -13.10
C LEU A 71 -7.49 -0.95 -14.62
N TYR A 72 -6.33 -0.93 -15.29
CA TYR A 72 -6.25 -1.19 -16.72
C TYR A 72 -6.74 -2.59 -17.07
N ILE A 73 -6.33 -3.62 -16.32
CA ILE A 73 -6.81 -5.00 -16.52
C ILE A 73 -8.34 -5.08 -16.38
N GLY A 74 -8.89 -4.46 -15.34
CA GLY A 74 -10.34 -4.48 -15.06
C GLY A 74 -11.18 -3.64 -16.04
N MET A 75 -10.61 -2.59 -16.65
CA MET A 75 -11.36 -1.67 -17.52
C MET A 75 -10.94 -1.70 -18.98
N ARG A 76 -9.97 -2.54 -19.37
CA ARG A 76 -9.49 -2.67 -20.76
C ARG A 76 -10.63 -2.76 -21.80
N PRO A 77 -11.72 -3.52 -21.59
CA PRO A 77 -12.81 -3.59 -22.57
C PRO A 77 -13.53 -2.26 -22.81
N LEU A 78 -13.44 -1.32 -21.87
CA LEU A 78 -14.03 0.02 -21.98
C LEU A 78 -13.11 1.02 -22.68
N VAL A 79 -11.82 0.70 -22.83
CA VAL A 79 -10.85 1.52 -23.57
C VAL A 79 -10.98 1.29 -25.09
N ALA A 80 -11.67 0.23 -25.51
CA ALA A 80 -11.95 -0.05 -26.92
C ALA A 80 -12.85 1.04 -27.53
N ALA A 81 -12.50 1.48 -28.74
CA ALA A 81 -13.18 2.58 -29.43
C ALA A 81 -14.66 2.31 -29.72
N GLU A 82 -15.05 1.04 -29.77
CA GLU A 82 -16.39 0.55 -30.13
C GLU A 82 -17.44 0.73 -29.03
N LYS A 83 -17.04 1.03 -27.78
CA LYS A 83 -18.00 1.20 -26.67
C LYS A 83 -18.67 2.57 -26.71
N PRO A 84 -19.96 2.68 -26.30
CA PRO A 84 -20.67 3.96 -26.25
C PRO A 84 -19.98 4.97 -25.31
N PRO A 85 -19.99 6.28 -25.63
CA PRO A 85 -19.27 7.30 -24.86
C PRO A 85 -19.74 7.40 -23.40
N ARG A 86 -21.02 7.14 -23.14
CA ARG A 86 -21.58 7.10 -21.78
C ARG A 86 -20.94 6.00 -20.93
N GLY A 87 -20.73 4.81 -21.50
CA GLY A 87 -20.08 3.70 -20.79
C GLY A 87 -18.61 3.97 -20.48
N ARG A 88 -17.92 4.65 -21.41
CA ARG A 88 -16.54 5.12 -21.22
C ARG A 88 -16.44 6.17 -20.11
N ALA A 89 -17.36 7.14 -20.09
CA ALA A 89 -17.40 8.17 -19.05
C ALA A 89 -17.69 7.58 -17.66
N LEU A 90 -18.63 6.64 -17.56
CA LEU A 90 -18.92 5.94 -16.30
C LEU A 90 -17.73 5.12 -15.82
N GLY A 91 -17.06 4.38 -16.71
CA GLY A 91 -15.83 3.65 -16.38
C GLY A 91 -14.72 4.57 -15.92
N ALA A 92 -14.51 5.70 -16.60
CA ALA A 92 -13.51 6.69 -16.18
C ALA A 92 -13.82 7.29 -14.81
N ALA A 93 -15.08 7.67 -14.56
CA ALA A 93 -15.49 8.23 -13.26
C ALA A 93 -15.30 7.21 -12.12
N LEU A 94 -15.76 5.97 -12.31
CA LEU A 94 -15.54 4.91 -11.33
C LEU A 94 -14.05 4.62 -11.15
N GLY A 95 -13.28 4.56 -12.23
CA GLY A 95 -11.85 4.30 -12.17
C GLY A 95 -11.07 5.35 -11.39
N ILE A 96 -11.44 6.63 -11.52
CA ILE A 96 -10.86 7.71 -10.71
C ILE A 96 -11.20 7.49 -9.23
N VAL A 97 -12.49 7.30 -8.91
CA VAL A 97 -12.93 7.08 -7.51
C VAL A 97 -12.25 5.86 -6.91
N TRP A 98 -12.17 4.77 -7.68
CA TRP A 98 -11.51 3.53 -7.29
C TRP A 98 -10.03 3.73 -7.03
N LEU A 99 -9.32 4.41 -7.93
CA LEU A 99 -7.89 4.66 -7.78
C LEU A 99 -7.62 5.46 -6.50
N PHE A 100 -8.37 6.54 -6.27
CA PHE A 100 -8.23 7.33 -5.05
C PHE A 100 -8.58 6.52 -3.80
N ALA A 101 -9.72 5.83 -3.78
CA ALA A 101 -10.17 5.06 -2.61
C ALA A 101 -9.19 3.93 -2.25
N CYS A 102 -8.61 3.27 -3.25
CA CYS A 102 -7.61 2.22 -3.06
C CYS A 102 -6.22 2.78 -2.70
N TYR A 103 -5.86 3.98 -3.17
CA TYR A 103 -4.55 4.58 -2.95
C TYR A 103 -4.41 5.28 -1.61
N VAL A 104 -5.44 6.00 -1.18
CA VAL A 104 -5.42 6.85 0.04
C VAL A 104 -4.92 6.10 1.28
N PRO A 105 -5.37 4.86 1.59
CA PRO A 105 -4.88 4.13 2.75
C PRO A 105 -3.36 3.92 2.72
N PHE A 106 -2.77 3.64 1.56
CA PHE A 106 -1.31 3.51 1.46
C PHE A 106 -0.62 4.87 1.61
N HIS A 107 -1.16 5.90 0.95
CA HIS A 107 -0.58 7.23 0.97
C HIS A 107 -0.54 7.82 2.40
N VAL A 108 -1.64 7.76 3.14
CA VAL A 108 -1.71 8.33 4.50
C VAL A 108 -0.88 7.55 5.51
N ARG A 109 -0.56 6.28 5.23
CA ARG A 109 0.41 5.52 6.03
C ARG A 109 1.86 5.87 5.70
N LEU A 110 2.15 6.20 4.45
CA LEU A 110 3.50 6.60 4.01
C LEU A 110 3.82 8.05 4.39
N PHE A 111 2.79 8.89 4.47
CA PHE A 111 2.89 10.31 4.78
C PHE A 111 1.89 10.65 5.89
N PRO A 112 2.20 10.31 7.16
CA PRO A 112 1.30 10.55 8.30
C PRO A 112 1.12 12.05 8.64
N GLY A 113 1.90 12.93 8.02
CA GLY A 113 1.77 14.38 8.16
C GLY A 113 2.74 14.95 9.18
N VAL A 114 2.34 16.05 9.82
CA VAL A 114 3.15 16.72 10.84
C VAL A 114 3.03 15.96 12.17
N PRO A 115 4.15 15.61 12.83
CA PRO A 115 4.10 14.96 14.13
C PRO A 115 3.50 15.89 15.19
N LEU A 116 2.66 15.33 16.06
CA LEU A 116 2.19 15.96 17.29
C LEU A 116 3.30 16.02 18.34
N LEU A 117 4.17 15.01 18.31
CA LEU A 117 5.36 14.87 19.14
C LEU A 117 6.46 14.26 18.26
N ASP A 118 7.65 14.86 18.26
CA ASP A 118 8.72 14.47 17.35
C ASP A 118 9.98 14.05 18.13
N ASP A 119 10.42 12.82 17.91
CA ASP A 119 11.73 12.28 18.32
C ASP A 119 12.08 12.51 19.81
N VAL A 120 11.12 12.29 20.71
CA VAL A 120 11.34 12.49 22.15
C VAL A 120 11.88 11.23 22.79
N GLN A 121 13.07 11.33 23.38
CA GLN A 121 13.71 10.23 24.09
C GLN A 121 13.22 10.10 25.52
N VAL A 122 12.89 8.88 25.92
CA VAL A 122 12.45 8.53 27.27
C VAL A 122 13.28 7.37 27.82
N THR A 123 13.65 7.44 29.09
CA THR A 123 14.44 6.42 29.77
C THR A 123 13.70 5.78 30.93
N ALA A 124 14.10 4.55 31.31
CA ALA A 124 13.60 3.87 32.50
C ALA A 124 13.90 4.64 33.79
N GLY A 125 14.91 5.53 33.79
CA GLY A 125 15.25 6.41 34.91
C GLY A 125 14.31 7.62 35.06
N GLY A 126 13.28 7.75 34.23
CA GLY A 126 12.30 8.84 34.32
C GLY A 126 12.70 10.12 33.58
N GLN A 127 13.82 10.13 32.84
CA GLN A 127 14.15 11.29 32.02
C GLN A 127 13.15 11.42 30.87
N GLY A 128 12.68 12.64 30.63
CA GLY A 128 11.65 12.92 29.63
C GLY A 128 10.21 12.71 30.12
N LEU A 129 9.99 12.36 31.41
CA LEU A 129 8.67 12.12 31.99
C LEU A 129 8.30 13.14 33.09
N PRO A 130 7.01 13.45 33.29
CA PRO A 130 5.88 13.03 32.46
C PRO A 130 5.86 13.75 31.12
N LEU A 131 5.60 13.01 30.04
CA LEU A 131 5.57 13.54 28.68
C LEU A 131 4.13 13.85 28.27
N ARG A 132 3.86 15.08 27.85
CA ARG A 132 2.55 15.47 27.32
C ARG A 132 2.52 15.28 25.81
N ILE A 133 1.55 14.51 25.31
CA ILE A 133 1.25 14.36 23.89
C ILE A 133 0.06 15.30 23.58
N PRO A 134 0.24 16.30 22.69
CA PRO A 134 -0.81 17.25 22.34
C PRO A 134 -1.87 16.61 21.43
N ALA A 135 -2.67 15.71 22.00
CA ALA A 135 -3.69 14.92 21.32
C ALA A 135 -5.11 15.54 21.38
N ALA A 136 -5.25 16.73 21.96
CA ALA A 136 -6.52 17.43 22.07
C ALA A 136 -7.25 17.55 20.71
N GLY A 137 -8.52 17.17 20.69
CA GLY A 137 -9.35 17.18 19.48
C GLY A 137 -9.22 15.94 18.58
N HIS A 138 -8.22 15.10 18.77
CA HIS A 138 -8.04 13.86 18.00
C HIS A 138 -8.73 12.68 18.68
N ALA A 139 -9.44 11.86 17.90
CA ALA A 139 -10.13 10.67 18.40
C ALA A 139 -9.21 9.45 18.57
N ALA A 140 -8.09 9.43 17.86
CA ALA A 140 -7.03 8.44 17.98
C ALA A 140 -5.69 9.05 17.55
N ILE A 141 -4.60 8.49 18.06
CA ILE A 141 -3.23 8.86 17.68
C ILE A 141 -2.44 7.61 17.30
N ASP A 142 -1.48 7.76 16.40
CA ASP A 142 -0.50 6.72 16.08
C ASP A 142 0.78 7.02 16.86
N LEU A 143 1.09 6.17 17.84
CA LEU A 143 2.32 6.25 18.64
C LEU A 143 3.37 5.32 18.04
N LEU A 144 4.47 5.91 17.58
CA LEU A 144 5.65 5.22 17.07
C LEU A 144 6.66 5.13 18.22
N LEU A 145 7.07 3.91 18.51
CA LEU A 145 8.04 3.54 19.53
C LEU A 145 9.26 3.00 18.83
N GLU A 146 10.40 3.68 18.94
CA GLU A 146 11.66 3.22 18.37
C GLU A 146 12.67 2.92 19.48
N GLY A 147 13.02 1.64 19.62
CA GLY A 147 14.00 1.15 20.57
C GLY A 147 15.38 1.06 19.95
N HIS A 148 16.37 1.60 20.65
CA HIS A 148 17.76 1.44 20.25
C HIS A 148 18.36 0.21 20.94
N LEU A 149 18.76 -0.78 20.16
CA LEU A 149 19.35 -2.02 20.69
C LEU A 149 20.86 -1.85 20.80
N ALA A 150 21.41 -2.08 22.00
CA ALA A 150 22.85 -2.01 22.22
C ALA A 150 23.55 -3.14 21.43
N PRO A 151 24.62 -2.82 20.67
CA PRO A 151 25.34 -3.85 19.92
C PRO A 151 25.93 -4.90 20.86
N ASN A 152 25.79 -6.17 20.49
CA ASN A 152 26.29 -7.26 21.32
C ASN A 152 27.83 -7.29 21.27
N PRO A 153 28.54 -7.16 22.41
CA PRO A 153 30.00 -7.10 22.46
C PRO A 153 30.69 -8.38 21.95
N SER A 154 29.97 -9.50 21.90
CA SER A 154 30.46 -10.80 21.40
C SER A 154 30.24 -11.02 19.88
N GLY A 155 29.71 -10.02 19.15
CA GLY A 155 29.57 -10.10 17.69
C GLY A 155 28.36 -10.90 17.20
N GLY A 156 27.26 -10.90 17.96
CA GLY A 156 26.00 -11.58 17.64
C GLY A 156 24.79 -10.65 17.61
N ALA A 157 23.58 -11.22 17.64
CA ALA A 157 22.33 -10.45 17.72
C ALA A 157 22.30 -9.61 19.00
N ALA A 158 21.76 -8.40 18.91
CA ALA A 158 21.56 -7.56 20.08
C ALA A 158 20.60 -8.21 21.09
N LEU A 159 20.81 -7.92 22.39
CA LEU A 159 19.94 -8.44 23.44
C LEU A 159 18.54 -7.83 23.30
N PRO A 160 17.47 -8.63 23.41
CA PRO A 160 16.11 -8.11 23.33
C PRO A 160 15.82 -7.19 24.53
N VAL A 161 15.00 -6.17 24.30
CA VAL A 161 14.56 -5.21 25.32
C VAL A 161 13.04 -5.26 25.40
N HIS A 162 12.51 -5.64 26.55
CA HIS A 162 11.08 -5.54 26.82
C HIS A 162 10.75 -4.13 27.33
N TYR A 163 9.67 -3.53 26.84
CA TYR A 163 9.23 -2.21 27.28
C TYR A 163 7.78 -2.26 27.76
N VAL A 164 7.49 -1.48 28.81
CA VAL A 164 6.12 -1.16 29.23
C VAL A 164 5.99 0.35 29.39
N LEU A 165 4.99 0.92 28.74
CA LEU A 165 4.71 2.35 28.76
C LEU A 165 3.34 2.59 29.38
N THR A 166 3.30 3.43 30.42
CA THR A 166 2.06 3.83 31.10
C THR A 166 1.60 5.17 30.53
N LEU A 167 0.41 5.16 29.92
CA LEU A 167 -0.30 6.37 29.53
C LEU A 167 -1.44 6.67 30.51
N GLU A 168 -1.65 7.95 30.76
CA GLU A 168 -2.83 8.49 31.42
C GLU A 168 -3.59 9.37 30.43
N ASP A 169 -4.89 9.13 30.30
CA ASP A 169 -5.78 10.03 29.58
C ASP A 169 -6.16 11.24 30.43
N GLY A 170 -6.82 12.23 29.83
CA GLY A 170 -7.28 13.43 30.54
C GLY A 170 -8.33 13.16 31.64
N ALA A 171 -8.92 11.96 31.68
CA ALA A 171 -9.83 11.52 32.74
C ALA A 171 -9.10 10.75 33.88
N GLY A 172 -7.80 10.54 33.75
CA GLY A 172 -6.99 9.78 34.71
C GLY A 172 -7.03 8.26 34.51
N THR A 173 -7.62 7.77 33.43
CA THR A 173 -7.60 6.35 33.06
C THR A 173 -6.19 5.96 32.65
N ARG A 174 -5.66 4.90 33.28
CA ARG A 174 -4.35 4.34 32.94
C ARG A 174 -4.46 3.27 31.87
N GLN A 175 -3.66 3.40 30.83
CA GLN A 175 -3.46 2.38 29.79
C GLN A 175 -2.00 1.95 29.79
N LEU A 176 -1.79 0.64 29.77
CA LEU A 176 -0.45 0.03 29.65
C LEU A 176 -0.26 -0.41 28.20
N ILE A 177 0.92 -0.12 27.65
CA ILE A 177 1.38 -0.63 26.36
C ILE A 177 2.63 -1.43 26.61
N ASP A 178 2.60 -2.70 26.24
CA ASP A 178 3.75 -3.61 26.30
C ASP A 178 4.20 -4.06 24.90
N GLY A 179 5.49 -4.32 24.79
CA GLY A 179 6.09 -4.86 23.57
C GLY A 179 7.57 -5.20 23.76
N ASP A 180 8.19 -5.73 22.70
CA ASP A 180 9.59 -6.12 22.71
C ASP A 180 10.34 -5.55 21.50
N PHE A 181 11.53 -5.02 21.74
CA PHE A 181 12.53 -4.80 20.71
C PHE A 181 13.43 -6.03 20.63
N LYS A 182 13.57 -6.61 19.43
CA LYS A 182 14.31 -7.87 19.23
C LYS A 182 15.23 -7.75 18.04
N ASP A 183 16.42 -8.30 18.16
CA ASP A 183 17.31 -8.53 17.03
C ASP A 183 17.55 -10.03 16.88
N THR A 184 17.47 -10.53 15.65
CA THR A 184 17.62 -11.95 15.37
C THR A 184 18.53 -12.19 14.18
N LEU A 185 19.46 -13.13 14.34
CA LEU A 185 20.32 -13.64 13.28
C LEU A 185 19.76 -14.98 12.84
N ALA A 186 19.24 -15.04 11.61
CA ALA A 186 18.77 -16.28 11.00
C ALA A 186 19.73 -16.72 9.89
N THR A 187 20.05 -18.00 9.81
CA THR A 187 20.81 -18.54 8.67
C THR A 187 19.84 -18.93 7.56
N ARG A 188 19.90 -18.23 6.43
CA ARG A 188 19.09 -18.56 5.24
C ARG A 188 19.95 -19.31 4.23
N ARG A 189 19.47 -20.46 3.78
CA ARG A 189 20.16 -21.25 2.75
C ARG A 189 20.11 -20.51 1.41
N LEU A 190 21.29 -20.25 0.83
CA LEU A 190 21.47 -19.66 -0.49
C LEU A 190 21.81 -20.77 -1.49
N GLY A 191 20.77 -21.36 -2.09
CA GLY A 191 20.92 -22.43 -3.09
C GLY A 191 21.50 -23.75 -2.52
N ARG A 192 22.17 -24.54 -3.37
CA ARG A 192 22.58 -25.90 -3.00
C ARG A 192 23.70 -25.96 -1.95
N ARG A 193 24.63 -24.99 -1.98
CA ARG A 193 25.86 -24.99 -1.14
C ARG A 193 26.11 -23.70 -0.34
N GLY A 194 25.28 -22.66 -0.48
CA GLY A 194 25.46 -21.42 0.26
C GLY A 194 24.56 -21.34 1.50
N THR A 195 25.03 -20.65 2.52
CA THR A 195 24.17 -20.08 3.58
C THR A 195 24.58 -18.63 3.75
N ALA A 196 23.59 -17.76 3.95
CA ALA A 196 23.79 -16.35 4.24
C ALA A 196 23.19 -16.09 5.61
N VAL A 197 23.89 -15.31 6.43
CA VAL A 197 23.33 -14.81 7.68
C VAL A 197 22.41 -13.65 7.32
N VAL A 198 21.14 -13.78 7.66
CA VAL A 198 20.12 -12.75 7.52
C VAL A 198 19.94 -12.12 8.89
N HIS A 199 20.19 -10.82 8.95
CA HIS A 199 19.93 -10.00 10.11
C HIS A 199 18.49 -9.49 10.04
N GLN A 200 17.71 -9.72 11.10
CA GLN A 200 16.32 -9.31 11.19
C GLN A 200 16.12 -8.59 12.53
N ALA A 201 16.11 -7.25 12.44
CA ALA A 201 15.90 -6.36 13.56
C ALA A 201 14.44 -5.89 13.61
N HIS A 202 13.84 -5.97 14.79
CA HIS A 202 12.57 -5.39 15.15
C HIS A 202 12.83 -4.36 16.25
N THR A 203 13.17 -3.15 15.83
CA THR A 203 13.55 -2.02 16.69
C THR A 203 12.45 -0.97 16.79
N GLY A 204 11.26 -1.25 16.25
CA GLY A 204 10.20 -0.27 16.17
C GLY A 204 8.82 -0.90 16.24
N ASP A 205 7.89 -0.22 16.92
CA ASP A 205 6.49 -0.63 17.06
C ASP A 205 5.57 0.57 16.80
N VAL A 206 4.43 0.33 16.15
CA VAL A 206 3.42 1.35 15.88
C VAL A 206 2.12 0.95 16.57
N ARG A 207 1.63 1.79 17.46
CA ARG A 207 0.42 1.53 18.23
C ARG A 207 -0.63 2.62 18.00
N VAL A 208 -1.81 2.20 17.57
CA VAL A 208 -2.97 3.09 17.47
C VAL A 208 -3.60 3.20 18.86
N LEU A 209 -3.61 4.42 19.41
CA LEU A 209 -4.15 4.70 20.74
C LEU A 209 -5.51 5.40 20.62
N PRO A 210 -6.58 4.81 21.17
CA PRO A 210 -7.88 5.48 21.22
C PRO A 210 -7.84 6.65 22.20
N ASN A 211 -8.37 7.80 21.80
CA ASN A 211 -8.52 8.98 22.65
C ASN A 211 -10.00 9.39 22.75
N PRO A 212 -10.81 8.65 23.53
CA PRO A 212 -12.25 8.90 23.63
C PRO A 212 -12.56 10.24 24.30
N THR A 213 -11.69 10.71 25.19
CA THR A 213 -11.82 12.00 25.90
C THR A 213 -11.45 13.18 25.00
N ARG A 214 -10.72 12.95 23.89
CA ARG A 214 -10.19 13.98 22.99
C ARG A 214 -9.39 15.06 23.71
N GLN A 215 -8.73 14.67 24.79
CA GLN A 215 -7.83 15.52 25.57
C GLN A 215 -6.39 15.12 25.31
N ASP A 216 -5.45 15.88 25.86
CA ASP A 216 -4.04 15.50 25.78
C ASP A 216 -3.78 14.23 26.58
N LEU A 217 -2.88 13.41 26.04
CA LEU A 217 -2.43 12.18 26.69
C LEU A 217 -1.11 12.45 27.42
N ARG A 218 -0.86 11.71 28.49
CA ARG A 218 0.38 11.82 29.27
C ARG A 218 1.04 10.49 29.38
N VAL A 219 2.32 10.41 29.01
CA VAL A 219 3.16 9.27 29.39
C VAL A 219 3.70 9.56 30.77
N THR A 220 3.41 8.68 31.73
CA THR A 220 3.77 8.89 33.14
C THR A 220 4.91 8.00 33.62
N ALA A 221 5.04 6.81 33.03
CA ALA A 221 6.09 5.87 33.37
C ALA A 221 6.51 5.06 32.14
N VAL A 222 7.80 4.76 32.05
CA VAL A 222 8.37 3.81 31.10
C VAL A 222 9.26 2.86 31.89
N THR A 223 9.06 1.57 31.72
CA THR A 223 9.95 0.53 32.26
C THR A 223 10.61 -0.21 31.10
N LEU A 224 11.92 -0.40 31.19
CA LEU A 224 12.70 -1.18 30.22
C LEU A 224 13.34 -2.35 30.96
N ASP A 225 13.34 -3.52 30.35
CA ASP A 225 14.06 -4.69 30.82
C ASP A 225 15.08 -5.13 29.75
N PRO A 226 16.39 -5.00 30.03
CA PRO A 226 17.01 -4.54 31.27
C PRO A 226 16.87 -3.02 31.52
N PRO A 227 16.89 -2.53 32.77
CA PRO A 227 16.76 -1.10 33.08
C PRO A 227 17.88 -0.22 32.52
N SER A 228 19.02 -0.83 32.18
CA SER A 228 20.18 -0.19 31.54
C SER A 228 20.07 -0.14 30.01
N ALA A 229 18.94 -0.53 29.43
CA ALA A 229 18.69 -0.42 28.00
C ALA A 229 18.77 1.04 27.52
N GLN A 230 19.04 1.22 26.23
CA GLN A 230 19.11 2.55 25.62
C GLN A 230 17.73 3.22 25.61
N PRO A 231 17.68 4.56 25.51
CA PRO A 231 16.42 5.30 25.48
C PRO A 231 15.49 4.83 24.36
N VAL A 232 14.19 4.84 24.63
CA VAL A 232 13.14 4.64 23.63
C VAL A 232 12.75 6.01 23.09
N THR A 233 12.67 6.10 21.77
CA THR A 233 12.23 7.29 21.05
C THR A 233 10.74 7.20 20.80
N LEU A 234 10.02 8.28 21.14
CA LEU A 234 8.58 8.39 20.99
C LEU A 234 8.27 9.49 19.98
N THR A 235 7.53 9.11 18.94
CA THR A 235 6.96 10.03 17.95
C THR A 235 5.47 9.77 17.87
N ALA A 236 4.65 10.81 17.86
CA ALA A 236 3.19 10.67 17.80
C ALA A 236 2.61 11.43 16.62
N TYR A 237 1.69 10.81 15.89
CA TYR A 237 0.94 11.42 14.80
C TYR A 237 -0.55 11.38 15.08
N ALA A 238 -1.30 12.31 14.49
CA ALA A 238 -2.74 12.20 14.44
C ALA A 238 -3.13 11.00 13.56
N HIS A 239 -4.00 10.12 14.05
CA HIS A 239 -4.45 8.98 13.26
C HIS A 239 -5.22 9.47 12.03
N PRO A 240 -4.77 9.16 10.79
CA PRO A 240 -5.31 9.79 9.59
C PRO A 240 -6.60 9.13 9.08
N LEU A 241 -6.89 7.90 9.49
CA LEU A 241 -8.09 7.19 9.04
C LEU A 241 -9.30 7.58 9.89
N PRO A 242 -10.50 7.63 9.27
CA PRO A 242 -11.72 7.81 10.03
C PRO A 242 -11.98 6.59 10.93
N GLY A 243 -12.83 6.76 11.95
CA GLY A 243 -13.18 5.67 12.85
C GLY A 243 -13.68 4.43 12.11
N SER A 244 -13.48 3.25 12.71
CA SER A 244 -13.70 1.93 12.10
C SER A 244 -15.08 1.77 11.42
N ILE A 245 -16.13 2.36 12.00
CA ILE A 245 -17.49 2.33 11.43
C ILE A 245 -17.54 3.08 10.08
N VAL A 246 -17.02 4.30 10.03
CA VAL A 246 -17.01 5.13 8.82
C VAL A 246 -16.14 4.48 7.76
N LEU A 247 -14.96 3.96 8.15
CA LEU A 247 -14.09 3.20 7.26
C LEU A 247 -14.82 1.98 6.68
N GLY A 248 -15.51 1.22 7.52
CA GLY A 248 -16.32 0.07 7.09
C GLY A 248 -17.41 0.43 6.08
N LEU A 249 -18.11 1.56 6.29
CA LEU A 249 -19.11 2.07 5.34
C LEU A 249 -18.50 2.48 4.00
N VAL A 250 -17.34 3.16 4.02
CA VAL A 250 -16.62 3.55 2.80
C VAL A 250 -16.17 2.31 2.01
N VAL A 251 -15.61 1.31 2.70
CA VAL A 251 -15.20 0.05 2.09
C VAL A 251 -16.40 -0.68 1.50
N ALA A 252 -17.51 -0.78 2.24
CA ALA A 252 -18.74 -1.42 1.77
C ALA A 252 -19.30 -0.69 0.53
N ALA A 253 -19.32 0.64 0.53
CA ALA A 253 -19.77 1.43 -0.61
C ALA A 253 -18.89 1.23 -1.85
N LEU A 254 -17.57 1.19 -1.69
CA LEU A 254 -16.63 0.91 -2.78
C LEU A 254 -16.85 -0.49 -3.37
N VAL A 255 -16.95 -1.50 -2.50
CA VAL A 255 -17.20 -2.90 -2.91
C VAL A 255 -18.54 -3.04 -3.63
N ALA A 256 -19.60 -2.42 -3.10
CA ALA A 256 -20.91 -2.42 -3.73
C ALA A 256 -20.88 -1.75 -5.12
N ALA A 257 -20.17 -0.62 -5.25
CA ALA A 257 -20.03 0.09 -6.51
C ALA A 257 -19.30 -0.75 -7.58
N VAL A 258 -18.20 -1.41 -7.23
CA VAL A 258 -17.46 -2.26 -8.19
C VAL A 258 -18.23 -3.53 -8.55
N VAL A 259 -18.94 -4.14 -7.60
CA VAL A 259 -19.81 -5.31 -7.87
C VAL A 259 -20.95 -4.90 -8.81
N ALA A 260 -21.60 -3.77 -8.54
CA ALA A 260 -22.66 -3.24 -9.39
C ALA A 260 -22.13 -2.92 -10.80
N PHE A 261 -20.92 -2.36 -10.88
CA PHE A 261 -20.29 -2.07 -12.16
C PHE A 261 -19.92 -3.33 -12.96
N ASP A 262 -19.29 -4.32 -12.34
CA ASP A 262 -18.97 -5.58 -13.03
C ASP A 262 -20.24 -6.34 -13.44
N ARG A 263 -21.34 -6.22 -12.68
CA ARG A 263 -22.57 -6.97 -12.96
C ARG A 263 -23.55 -6.28 -13.91
N LEU A 264 -23.70 -4.96 -13.79
CA LEU A 264 -24.69 -4.15 -14.51
C LEU A 264 -24.04 -3.19 -15.51
N GLY A 265 -22.72 -3.10 -15.50
CA GLY A 265 -21.99 -2.13 -16.29
C GLY A 265 -21.82 -2.52 -17.77
N PRO A 266 -21.19 -1.62 -18.54
CA PRO A 266 -21.09 -1.72 -19.99
C PRO A 266 -20.09 -2.77 -20.52
N ALA A 267 -19.38 -3.48 -19.63
CA ALA A 267 -18.38 -4.48 -19.97
C ALA A 267 -18.60 -5.78 -19.18
N PRO A 268 -19.60 -6.61 -19.54
CA PRO A 268 -19.84 -7.90 -18.87
C PRO A 268 -18.69 -8.90 -19.06
N GLU A 269 -17.85 -8.70 -20.07
CA GLU A 269 -16.69 -9.53 -20.42
C GLU A 269 -15.60 -9.55 -19.35
N THR A 270 -15.61 -8.60 -18.40
CA THR A 270 -14.62 -8.53 -17.31
C THR A 270 -14.88 -9.55 -16.20
N ASP A 271 -16.08 -10.13 -16.15
CA ASP A 271 -16.53 -11.14 -15.20
C ASP A 271 -16.02 -10.98 -13.76
N GLY A 272 -16.16 -9.78 -13.18
CA GLY A 272 -15.79 -9.52 -11.79
C GLY A 272 -14.32 -9.14 -11.58
N ALA A 273 -13.55 -8.89 -12.64
CA ALA A 273 -12.13 -8.55 -12.53
C ALA A 273 -11.88 -7.34 -11.61
N LEU A 274 -12.70 -6.29 -11.68
CA LEU A 274 -12.55 -5.11 -10.84
C LEU A 274 -12.92 -5.43 -9.38
N THR A 275 -13.97 -6.22 -9.15
CA THR A 275 -14.38 -6.71 -7.83
C THR A 275 -13.26 -7.51 -7.16
N LEU A 276 -12.66 -8.46 -7.88
CA LEU A 276 -11.55 -9.29 -7.40
C LEU A 276 -10.31 -8.44 -7.07
N ALA A 277 -9.94 -7.52 -7.98
CA ALA A 277 -8.82 -6.61 -7.76
C ALA A 277 -9.04 -5.71 -6.54
N THR A 278 -10.25 -5.14 -6.40
CA THR A 278 -10.63 -4.29 -5.26
C THR A 278 -10.48 -5.04 -3.95
N ALA A 279 -11.04 -6.26 -3.87
CA ALA A 279 -10.98 -7.05 -2.66
C ALA A 279 -9.54 -7.45 -2.29
N ALA A 280 -8.73 -7.82 -3.28
CA ALA A 280 -7.30 -8.11 -3.08
C ALA A 280 -6.52 -6.89 -2.56
N ILE A 281 -6.78 -5.69 -3.09
CA ILE A 281 -6.14 -4.45 -2.63
C ILE A 281 -6.60 -4.10 -1.21
N LEU A 282 -7.89 -4.24 -0.91
CA LEU A 282 -8.40 -4.00 0.45
C LEU A 282 -7.77 -4.94 1.46
N GLY A 283 -7.61 -6.23 1.12
CA GLY A 283 -6.89 -7.19 1.95
C GLY A 283 -5.42 -6.81 2.13
N THR A 284 -4.76 -6.39 1.05
CA THR A 284 -3.37 -5.88 1.08
C THR A 284 -3.25 -4.64 1.98
N ALA A 285 -4.17 -3.68 1.84
CA ALA A 285 -4.20 -2.47 2.64
C ALA A 285 -4.44 -2.77 4.12
N ALA A 286 -5.31 -3.72 4.44
CA ALA A 286 -5.57 -4.16 5.81
C ALA A 286 -4.30 -4.72 6.46
N ILE A 287 -3.62 -5.68 5.79
CA ILE A 287 -2.37 -6.25 6.32
C ILE A 287 -1.28 -5.18 6.44
N PHE A 288 -1.16 -4.32 5.42
CA PHE A 288 -0.22 -3.21 5.43
C PHE A 288 -0.45 -2.33 6.66
N TRP A 289 -1.70 -1.92 6.91
CA TRP A 289 -2.09 -1.10 8.07
C TRP A 289 -1.93 -1.78 9.42
N THR A 290 -2.08 -3.10 9.50
CA THR A 290 -1.87 -3.84 10.75
C THR A 290 -0.43 -4.24 10.99
N SER A 291 0.49 -3.99 10.05
CA SER A 291 1.90 -4.28 10.26
C SER A 291 2.52 -3.26 11.23
N ASN A 292 3.30 -3.72 12.20
CA ASN A 292 3.99 -2.87 13.18
C ASN A 292 5.27 -2.22 12.61
N VAL A 293 5.37 -2.10 11.28
CA VAL A 293 6.54 -1.50 10.63
C VAL A 293 6.45 0.02 10.71
N VAL A 294 7.40 0.62 11.46
CA VAL A 294 7.49 2.07 11.71
C VAL A 294 7.80 2.86 10.43
N HIS A 295 8.71 2.34 9.60
CA HIS A 295 9.06 2.91 8.31
C HIS A 295 8.79 1.90 7.20
N PRO A 296 7.60 1.95 6.57
CA PRO A 296 7.26 1.02 5.50
C PRO A 296 8.23 1.13 4.33
N ASP A 297 8.76 -0.01 3.93
CA ASP A 297 9.65 -0.17 2.77
C ASP A 297 8.98 -1.05 1.69
N PHE A 298 9.72 -1.33 0.60
CA PHE A 298 9.22 -2.22 -0.46
C PHE A 298 8.90 -3.63 0.07
N SER A 299 9.67 -4.15 1.03
CA SER A 299 9.45 -5.50 1.56
C SER A 299 8.14 -5.58 2.34
N SER A 300 7.79 -4.54 3.10
CA SER A 300 6.53 -4.45 3.84
C SER A 300 5.29 -4.45 2.92
N VAL A 301 5.33 -3.72 1.80
CA VAL A 301 4.24 -3.71 0.81
C VAL A 301 4.14 -5.04 0.09
N ILE A 302 5.28 -5.60 -0.33
CA ILE A 302 5.31 -6.92 -1.00
C ILE A 302 4.77 -8.00 -0.05
N GLY A 303 5.21 -8.01 1.21
CA GLY A 303 4.71 -8.93 2.23
C GLY A 303 3.20 -8.79 2.42
N SER A 304 2.72 -7.54 2.54
CA SER A 304 1.29 -7.25 2.67
C SER A 304 0.49 -7.72 1.46
N ALA A 305 1.03 -7.59 0.25
CA ALA A 305 0.40 -8.05 -0.98
C ALA A 305 0.37 -9.59 -1.06
N ILE A 306 1.43 -10.27 -0.62
CA ILE A 306 1.53 -11.73 -0.59
C ILE A 306 0.51 -12.34 0.38
N PHE A 307 0.30 -11.74 1.55
CA PHE A 307 -0.61 -12.28 2.55
C PHE A 307 -2.04 -11.73 2.42
N GLY A 308 -2.18 -10.41 2.31
CA GLY A 308 -3.47 -9.73 2.24
C GLY A 308 -4.16 -9.88 0.88
N GLY A 309 -3.39 -9.87 -0.22
CA GLY A 309 -3.90 -9.99 -1.57
C GLY A 309 -4.72 -11.25 -1.81
N PRO A 310 -4.17 -12.46 -1.57
CA PRO A 310 -4.91 -13.72 -1.74
C PRO A 310 -6.13 -13.86 -0.82
N LEU A 311 -6.03 -13.41 0.43
CA LEU A 311 -7.16 -13.42 1.38
C LEU A 311 -8.29 -12.52 0.87
N GLY A 312 -7.94 -11.30 0.46
CA GLY A 312 -8.88 -10.36 -0.15
C GLY A 312 -9.48 -10.91 -1.44
N PHE A 313 -8.67 -11.51 -2.32
CA PHE A 313 -9.13 -12.12 -3.56
C PHE A 313 -10.14 -13.24 -3.30
N ALA A 314 -9.89 -14.13 -2.34
CA ALA A 314 -10.81 -15.21 -1.98
C ALA A 314 -12.15 -14.66 -1.47
N ALA A 315 -12.13 -13.64 -0.62
CA ALA A 315 -13.34 -12.95 -0.17
C ALA A 315 -14.08 -12.28 -1.33
N GLY A 316 -13.37 -11.61 -2.23
CA GLY A 316 -13.92 -11.01 -3.45
C GLY A 316 -14.57 -12.03 -4.38
N ALA A 317 -13.94 -13.19 -4.55
CA ALA A 317 -14.47 -14.29 -5.37
C ALA A 317 -15.76 -14.85 -4.78
N LEU A 318 -15.83 -14.99 -3.46
CA LEU A 318 -17.05 -15.39 -2.76
C LEU A 318 -18.16 -14.34 -2.96
N LEU A 319 -17.86 -13.06 -2.75
CA LEU A 319 -18.81 -11.96 -2.94
C LEU A 319 -19.33 -11.91 -4.38
N TRP A 320 -18.44 -12.05 -5.36
CA TRP A 320 -18.81 -12.08 -6.77
C TRP A 320 -19.71 -13.29 -7.10
N TRP A 321 -19.38 -14.47 -6.57
CA TRP A 321 -20.21 -15.65 -6.73
C TRP A 321 -21.60 -15.50 -6.12
N VAL A 322 -21.71 -14.89 -4.93
CA VAL A 322 -23.00 -14.57 -4.29
C VAL A 322 -23.78 -13.57 -5.15
N ALA A 323 -23.12 -12.53 -5.65
CA ALA A 323 -23.73 -11.50 -6.50
C ALA A 323 -24.31 -12.11 -7.80
N LYS A 324 -23.62 -13.07 -8.42
CA LYS A 324 -24.16 -13.80 -9.58
C LYS A 324 -25.45 -14.56 -9.22
N ARG A 325 -25.45 -15.28 -8.10
CA ARG A 325 -26.57 -16.16 -7.70
C ARG A 325 -27.82 -15.44 -7.20
N THR A 326 -27.66 -14.26 -6.61
CA THR A 326 -28.78 -13.51 -6.00
C THR A 326 -29.69 -12.85 -7.04
N VAL A 327 -29.14 -12.44 -8.19
CA VAL A 327 -29.92 -11.77 -9.25
C VAL A 327 -30.62 -12.76 -10.19
N GLU A 328 -30.12 -13.99 -10.35
CA GLU A 328 -30.79 -15.05 -11.13
C GLU A 328 -32.14 -15.51 -10.54
N ARG A 329 -32.39 -15.24 -9.25
CA ARG A 329 -33.63 -15.67 -8.57
C ARG A 329 -34.80 -14.69 -8.68
N SER A 330 -34.66 -13.56 -9.38
CA SER A 330 -35.71 -12.53 -9.48
C SER A 330 -36.74 -12.76 -10.60
N THR A 331 -36.63 -13.85 -11.37
CA THR A 331 -37.56 -14.15 -12.49
C THR A 331 -38.20 -15.53 -12.36
N ARG A 332 -38.80 -15.83 -11.20
CA ARG A 332 -39.81 -16.88 -11.07
C ARG A 332 -41.02 -16.37 -10.31
#